data_AF-A0A1F7REG7-F1
#
_entry.id   AF-A0A1F7REG7-F1
#
_cell.length_a   1.000
_cell.length_b   1.000
_cell.length_c   1.000
_cell.angle_alpha   90.00
_cell.angle_beta   90.00
_cell.angle_gamma   90.00
#
_symmetry.space_group_name_H-M   'P 1'
#
loop_
_entity.id
_entity.type
_entity.pdbx_description
1 polymer ?
#
loop_
_entity_poly.entity_id
_entity_poly.type
_entity_poly.pdbx_seq_one_letter_code
_entity_poly.pdbx_strand_id
1 'polypeptide(L)'
;MIKEIALKKMEQYFNKDKKRINHAKKVTDFALEILGAENTQNLFFLKVVTLAAVFHDIGIHEAEKKYGSSAGKYQEIEGPAIARRILEGMHIEEEVINRVCYIIGGHHTESKIDNIDFKIIWDADLLVNISEENIHLDRERVSKIILKSFKTESGKKLAKKLYLSNQ
;
A
#
# COMPACT_ATOMS: atom_id res chain seq x y z
N MET A 1 -0.91 -15.83 -10.02
CA MET A 1 -0.58 -15.28 -11.35
C MET A 1 -0.33 -13.76 -11.34
N ILE A 2 -1.33 -12.87 -11.21
CA ILE A 2 -1.07 -11.40 -11.31
C ILE A 2 -0.18 -10.86 -10.18
N LYS A 3 -0.41 -11.28 -8.93
CA LYS A 3 0.40 -10.89 -7.76
C LYS A 3 1.87 -11.23 -7.95
N GLU A 4 2.19 -12.46 -8.35
CA GLU A 4 3.57 -12.94 -8.50
C GLU A 4 4.31 -12.18 -9.61
N ILE A 5 3.64 -11.89 -10.73
CA ILE A 5 4.20 -11.09 -11.82
C ILE A 5 4.46 -9.66 -11.33
N ALA A 6 3.50 -9.04 -10.64
CA ALA A 6 3.64 -7.70 -10.09
C ALA A 6 4.81 -7.61 -9.09
N LEU A 7 4.91 -8.56 -8.16
CA LEU A 7 6.02 -8.63 -7.20
C LEU A 7 7.37 -8.77 -7.90
N LYS A 8 7.48 -9.62 -8.93
CA LYS A 8 8.71 -9.75 -9.71
C LYS A 8 9.08 -8.44 -10.43
N LYS A 9 8.10 -7.71 -10.96
CA LYS A 9 8.34 -6.39 -11.59
C LYS A 9 8.77 -5.34 -10.58
N MET A 10 8.15 -5.32 -9.39
CA MET A 10 8.54 -4.44 -8.28
C MET A 10 9.96 -4.76 -7.79
N GLU A 11 10.31 -6.04 -7.62
CA GLU A 11 11.66 -6.48 -7.24
C GLU A 11 12.71 -6.07 -8.29
N GLN A 12 12.39 -6.20 -9.57
CA GLN A 12 13.27 -5.76 -10.65
C GLN A 12 13.51 -4.25 -10.61
N TYR A 13 12.47 -3.47 -10.28
CA TYR A 13 12.58 -2.02 -10.17
C TYR A 13 13.40 -1.60 -8.94
N PHE A 14 13.06 -2.10 -7.75
CA PHE A 14 13.78 -1.78 -6.52
C PHE A 14 15.16 -2.43 -6.41
N ASN A 15 15.44 -3.44 -7.23
CA ASN A 15 16.74 -4.09 -7.38
C ASN A 15 17.32 -4.59 -6.03
N LYS A 16 18.28 -3.86 -5.44
CA LYS A 16 18.95 -4.25 -4.20
C LYS A 16 18.28 -3.69 -2.94
N ASP A 17 17.22 -2.87 -3.09
CA ASP A 17 16.51 -2.26 -1.96
C ASP A 17 15.58 -3.27 -1.28
N LYS A 18 16.19 -4.16 -0.49
CA LYS A 18 15.49 -5.21 0.27
C LYS A 18 14.48 -4.63 1.26
N LYS A 19 14.71 -3.41 1.77
CA LYS A 19 13.80 -2.77 2.72
C LYS A 19 12.47 -2.50 2.03
N ARG A 20 12.48 -1.81 0.89
CA ARG A 20 11.27 -1.47 0.13
C ARG A 20 10.58 -2.69 -0.46
N ILE A 21 11.34 -3.66 -0.95
CA ILE A 21 10.80 -4.94 -1.43
C ILE A 21 10.02 -5.67 -0.31
N ASN A 22 10.61 -5.80 0.87
CA ASN A 22 9.98 -6.52 1.98
C ASN A 22 8.77 -5.76 2.53
N HIS A 23 8.87 -4.43 2.60
CA HIS A 23 7.77 -3.55 2.99
C HIS A 23 6.57 -3.77 2.06
N ALA A 24 6.75 -3.58 0.74
CA ALA A 24 5.68 -3.74 -0.24
C ALA A 24 5.05 -5.15 -0.23
N LYS A 25 5.84 -6.21 0.02
CA LYS A 25 5.32 -7.58 0.18
C LYS A 25 4.40 -7.71 1.38
N LYS A 26 4.81 -7.22 2.55
CA LYS A 26 3.98 -7.24 3.77
C LYS A 26 2.69 -6.43 3.58
N VAL A 27 2.79 -5.24 2.96
CA VAL A 27 1.62 -4.40 2.64
C VAL A 27 0.68 -5.16 1.70
N THR A 28 1.20 -5.84 0.69
CA THR A 28 0.39 -6.65 -0.23
C THR A 28 -0.33 -7.79 0.49
N ASP A 29 0.32 -8.46 1.43
CA ASP A 29 -0.29 -9.56 2.18
C ASP A 29 -1.42 -9.05 3.08
N PHE A 30 -1.21 -7.96 3.83
CA PHE A 30 -2.25 -7.36 4.65
C PHE A 30 -3.40 -6.77 3.83
N ALA A 31 -3.11 -6.11 2.71
CA ALA A 31 -4.13 -5.55 1.83
C ALA A 31 -5.08 -6.64 1.31
N LEU A 32 -4.56 -7.82 0.97
CA LEU A 32 -5.36 -8.96 0.53
C LEU A 32 -6.16 -9.62 1.67
N GLU A 33 -5.60 -9.67 2.89
CA GLU A 33 -6.33 -10.14 4.07
C GLU A 33 -7.52 -9.23 4.39
N ILE A 34 -7.30 -7.91 4.40
CA ILE A 34 -8.34 -6.90 4.63
C ILE A 34 -9.40 -6.98 3.53
N LEU A 35 -9.00 -7.03 2.25
CA LEU A 35 -9.93 -7.17 1.12
C LEU A 35 -10.84 -8.41 1.26
N GLY A 36 -10.26 -9.55 1.64
CA GLY A 36 -11.02 -10.79 1.86
C GLY A 36 -12.05 -10.65 2.98
N ALA A 37 -11.71 -9.93 4.06
CA ALA A 37 -12.59 -9.69 5.19
C ALA A 37 -13.71 -8.67 4.92
N GLU A 38 -13.49 -7.71 4.00
CA GLU A 38 -14.50 -6.73 3.58
C GLU A 38 -15.55 -7.34 2.62
N ASN A 39 -15.44 -8.63 2.27
CA ASN A 39 -16.40 -9.38 1.42
C ASN A 39 -16.69 -8.72 0.06
N THR A 40 -15.74 -7.94 -0.47
CA THR A 40 -15.86 -7.36 -1.80
C THR A 40 -15.54 -8.45 -2.84
N GLN A 41 -16.54 -9.26 -3.22
CA GLN A 41 -16.40 -10.28 -4.28
C GLN A 41 -16.37 -9.64 -5.68
N ASN A 42 -15.45 -8.69 -5.90
CA ASN A 42 -15.30 -7.97 -7.15
C ASN A 42 -13.86 -8.11 -7.67
N LEU A 43 -13.72 -8.72 -8.85
CA LEU A 43 -12.43 -8.93 -9.51
C LEU A 43 -11.69 -7.62 -9.82
N PHE A 44 -12.42 -6.53 -10.05
CA PHE A 44 -11.83 -5.20 -10.23
C PHE A 44 -11.09 -4.77 -8.96
N PHE A 45 -11.75 -4.82 -7.80
CA PHE A 45 -11.12 -4.46 -6.53
C PHE A 45 -9.97 -5.38 -6.18
N LEU A 46 -10.08 -6.68 -6.46
CA LEU A 46 -8.96 -7.62 -6.28
C LEU A 46 -7.73 -7.21 -7.09
N LYS A 47 -7.91 -6.87 -8.37
CA LYS A 47 -6.80 -6.40 -9.22
C LYS A 47 -6.22 -5.08 -8.71
N VAL A 48 -7.07 -4.08 -8.47
CA VAL A 48 -6.64 -2.75 -8.02
C VAL A 48 -5.89 -2.83 -6.71
N VAL A 49 -6.44 -3.50 -5.69
CA VAL A 49 -5.80 -3.62 -4.37
C VAL A 49 -4.49 -4.40 -4.46
N THR A 50 -4.45 -5.49 -5.22
CA THR A 50 -3.20 -6.25 -5.41
C THR A 50 -2.11 -5.37 -6.00
N LEU A 51 -2.41 -4.67 -7.11
CA LEU A 51 -1.42 -3.89 -7.83
C LEU A 51 -1.03 -2.61 -7.08
N ALA A 52 -1.99 -1.90 -6.51
CA ALA A 52 -1.73 -0.70 -5.72
C ALA A 52 -0.89 -1.02 -4.48
N ALA A 53 -1.16 -2.13 -3.77
CA ALA A 53 -0.35 -2.53 -2.62
C ALA A 53 1.11 -2.84 -3.02
N VAL A 54 1.31 -3.54 -4.14
CA VAL A 54 2.65 -3.89 -4.64
C VAL A 54 3.44 -2.64 -5.05
N PHE A 55 2.78 -1.64 -5.63
CA PHE A 55 3.44 -0.49 -6.26
C PHE A 55 3.27 0.84 -5.52
N HIS A 56 2.64 0.90 -4.33
CA HIS A 56 2.37 2.18 -3.64
C HIS A 56 3.63 3.05 -3.46
N ASP A 57 4.73 2.45 -2.99
CA ASP A 57 6.03 3.10 -2.74
C ASP A 57 6.92 3.22 -3.99
N ILE A 58 6.44 2.87 -5.19
CA ILE A 58 7.31 2.75 -6.40
C ILE A 58 7.98 4.06 -6.81
N GLY A 59 7.43 5.20 -6.37
CA GLY A 59 7.97 6.53 -6.63
C GLY A 59 9.24 6.87 -5.83
N ILE A 60 9.60 6.09 -4.81
CA ILE A 60 10.64 6.48 -3.85
C ILE A 60 12.02 6.74 -4.46
N HIS A 61 12.50 5.88 -5.36
CA HIS A 61 13.83 6.03 -5.97
C HIS A 61 13.90 7.24 -6.89
N GLU A 62 12.84 7.52 -7.65
CA GLU A 62 12.81 8.71 -8.51
C GLU A 62 12.64 9.99 -7.70
N ALA A 63 11.91 9.93 -6.58
CA ALA A 63 11.81 11.03 -5.62
C ALA A 63 13.18 11.38 -5.01
N GLU A 64 13.93 10.38 -4.56
CA GLU A 64 15.29 10.56 -4.04
C GLU A 64 16.22 11.14 -5.11
N LYS A 65 16.17 10.63 -6.33
CA LYS A 65 17.00 11.09 -7.45
C LYS A 65 16.71 12.53 -7.87
N LYS A 66 15.44 12.93 -7.95
CA LYS A 66 15.03 14.27 -8.43
C LYS A 66 15.04 15.34 -7.35
N TYR A 67 14.69 14.98 -6.12
CA TYR A 67 14.46 15.94 -5.04
C TYR A 67 15.38 15.74 -3.83
N GLY A 68 16.25 14.73 -3.83
CA GLY A 68 17.10 14.39 -2.68
C GLY A 68 16.30 13.95 -1.45
N SER A 69 15.05 13.48 -1.64
CA SER A 69 14.13 13.19 -0.55
C SER A 69 13.14 12.09 -0.92
N SER A 70 12.91 11.17 0.01
CA SER A 70 11.85 10.15 -0.05
C SER A 70 10.53 10.61 0.60
N ALA A 71 10.35 11.91 0.81
CA ALA A 71 9.11 12.42 1.40
C ALA A 71 7.88 12.06 0.55
N GLY A 72 6.78 11.72 1.21
CA GLY A 72 5.59 11.19 0.56
C GLY A 72 5.04 12.04 -0.58
N LYS A 73 5.07 13.37 -0.45
CA LYS A 73 4.64 14.31 -1.52
C LYS A 73 5.39 14.10 -2.84
N TYR A 74 6.67 13.71 -2.81
CA TYR A 74 7.46 13.48 -4.01
C TYR A 74 7.21 12.09 -4.58
N GLN A 75 6.99 11.10 -3.70
CA GLN A 75 6.58 9.77 -4.13
C GLN A 75 5.24 9.79 -4.86
N GLU A 76 4.27 10.56 -4.36
CA GLU A 76 2.96 10.75 -5.02
C GLU A 76 3.06 11.43 -6.39
N ILE A 77 4.06 12.30 -6.61
CA ILE A 77 4.31 12.94 -7.90
C ILE A 77 4.90 11.94 -8.90
N GLU A 78 5.90 11.17 -8.47
CA GLU A 78 6.70 10.33 -9.39
C GLU A 78 6.11 8.92 -9.59
N GLY A 79 5.50 8.36 -8.55
CA GLY A 79 4.98 6.99 -8.52
C GLY A 79 3.99 6.66 -9.63
N PRO A 80 2.95 7.49 -9.92
CA PRO A 80 1.93 7.17 -10.91
C PRO A 80 2.49 6.90 -12.31
N ALA A 81 3.45 7.70 -12.79
CA ALA A 81 4.02 7.54 -14.12
C ALA A 81 4.86 6.25 -14.23
N ILE A 82 5.56 5.88 -13.16
CA ILE A 82 6.37 4.65 -13.09
C ILE A 82 5.45 3.43 -13.06
N ALA A 83 4.44 3.44 -12.17
CA ALA A 83 3.45 2.38 -12.06
C ALA A 83 2.73 2.14 -13.38
N ARG A 84 2.24 3.20 -14.03
CA ARG A 84 1.59 3.13 -15.35
C ARG A 84 2.44 2.36 -16.35
N ARG A 85 3.70 2.75 -16.54
CA ARG A 85 4.60 2.11 -17.51
C ARG A 85 4.77 0.61 -17.23
N ILE A 86 4.89 0.23 -15.97
CA ILE A 86 5.03 -1.18 -15.57
C ILE A 86 3.74 -1.94 -15.88
N LEU A 87 2.58 -1.37 -15.53
CA LEU A 87 1.28 -2.00 -15.69
C LEU A 87 0.85 -2.12 -17.16
N GLU A 88 1.14 -1.13 -18.00
CA GLU A 88 0.96 -1.18 -19.46
C GLU A 88 1.80 -2.33 -20.06
N GLY A 89 3.06 -2.46 -19.63
CA GLY A 89 3.92 -3.58 -20.02
C GLY A 89 3.49 -4.95 -19.45
N MET A 90 2.55 -4.97 -18.51
CA MET A 90 1.88 -6.17 -18.01
C MET A 90 0.53 -6.42 -18.71
N HIS A 91 0.15 -5.56 -19.67
CA HIS A 91 -1.14 -5.60 -20.38
C HIS A 91 -2.35 -5.51 -19.43
N ILE A 92 -2.24 -4.70 -18.37
CA ILE A 92 -3.35 -4.43 -17.45
C ILE A 92 -4.35 -3.47 -18.11
N GLU A 93 -5.64 -3.66 -17.81
CA GLU A 93 -6.70 -2.84 -18.37
C GLU A 93 -6.62 -1.37 -17.91
N GLU A 94 -6.86 -0.44 -18.83
CA GLU A 94 -6.70 1.01 -18.62
C GLU A 94 -7.48 1.53 -17.41
N GLU A 95 -8.69 1.02 -17.16
CA GLU A 95 -9.49 1.38 -15.99
C GLU A 95 -8.81 1.00 -14.67
N VAL A 96 -8.19 -0.19 -14.60
CA VAL A 96 -7.43 -0.65 -13.44
C VAL A 96 -6.16 0.20 -13.28
N ILE A 97 -5.45 0.48 -14.38
CA ILE A 97 -4.24 1.32 -14.35
C ILE A 97 -4.57 2.71 -13.81
N ASN A 98 -5.62 3.35 -14.31
CA ASN A 98 -6.07 4.66 -13.85
C ASN A 98 -6.36 4.65 -12.35
N ARG A 99 -7.08 3.64 -11.87
CA ARG A 99 -7.40 3.53 -10.44
C ARG A 99 -6.16 3.29 -9.58
N VAL A 100 -5.27 2.40 -9.99
CA VAL A 100 -4.00 2.14 -9.28
C VAL A 100 -3.13 3.39 -9.24
N CYS A 101 -2.98 4.10 -10.37
CA CYS A 101 -2.23 5.35 -10.43
C CYS A 101 -2.82 6.44 -9.54
N TYR A 102 -4.15 6.52 -9.44
CA TYR A 102 -4.82 7.46 -8.52
C TYR A 102 -4.46 7.17 -7.06
N ILE A 103 -4.54 5.90 -6.64
CA ILE A 103 -4.19 5.49 -5.27
C ILE A 103 -2.71 5.77 -4.99
N ILE A 104 -1.81 5.38 -5.89
CA ILE A 104 -0.36 5.65 -5.77
C ILE A 104 -0.10 7.16 -5.72
N GLY A 105 -0.80 7.95 -6.51
CA GLY A 105 -0.69 9.41 -6.51
C GLY A 105 -1.29 10.10 -5.29
N GLY A 106 -1.81 9.35 -4.31
CA GLY A 106 -2.42 9.90 -3.11
C GLY A 106 -2.14 9.13 -1.82
N HIS A 107 -1.32 8.08 -1.85
CA HIS A 107 -1.21 7.15 -0.72
C HIS A 107 -0.69 7.75 0.59
N HIS A 108 -0.14 8.97 0.57
CA HIS A 108 0.22 9.75 1.76
C HIS A 108 -0.75 10.92 2.07
N THR A 109 -1.82 11.06 1.27
CA THR A 109 -2.79 12.15 1.36
C THR A 109 -4.18 11.61 1.72
N GLU A 110 -4.50 11.65 3.02
CA GLU A 110 -5.76 11.12 3.57
C GLU A 110 -7.01 11.67 2.88
N SER A 111 -7.02 12.95 2.49
CA SER A 111 -8.17 13.59 1.86
C SER A 111 -8.46 13.09 0.43
N LYS A 112 -7.54 12.33 -0.18
CA LYS A 112 -7.76 11.70 -1.51
C LYS A 112 -8.47 10.33 -1.40
N ILE A 113 -8.60 9.78 -0.20
CA ILE A 113 -9.27 8.49 0.03
C ILE A 113 -10.76 8.64 -0.28
N ASP A 114 -11.17 8.02 -1.39
CA ASP A 114 -12.50 8.16 -1.97
C ASP A 114 -13.32 6.86 -1.96
N ASN A 115 -12.67 5.70 -1.88
CA ASN A 115 -13.36 4.40 -1.94
C ASN A 115 -12.64 3.30 -1.13
N ILE A 116 -13.28 2.13 -1.01
CA ILE A 116 -12.86 1.02 -0.15
C ILE A 116 -11.48 0.44 -0.49
N ASP A 117 -11.15 0.31 -1.78
CA ASP A 117 -9.83 -0.13 -2.23
C ASP A 117 -8.70 0.78 -1.74
N PHE A 118 -8.89 2.10 -1.77
CA PHE A 118 -7.91 3.04 -1.24
C PHE A 118 -7.82 2.92 0.29
N LYS A 119 -8.96 2.82 0.99
CA LYS A 119 -8.97 2.58 2.45
C LYS A 119 -8.19 1.31 2.83
N ILE A 120 -8.28 0.26 2.03
CA ILE A 120 -7.54 -1.00 2.22
C ILE A 120 -6.03 -0.77 2.09
N ILE A 121 -5.57 -0.07 1.05
CA ILE A 121 -4.14 0.22 0.87
C ILE A 121 -3.60 1.05 2.02
N TRP A 122 -4.34 2.09 2.42
CA TRP A 122 -3.97 2.95 3.54
C TRP A 122 -3.83 2.18 4.85
N ASP A 123 -4.81 1.33 5.18
CA ASP A 123 -4.79 0.53 6.40
C ASP A 123 -3.67 -0.53 6.38
N ALA A 124 -3.42 -1.16 5.22
CA ALA A 124 -2.37 -2.15 5.05
C ALA A 124 -0.96 -1.55 5.22
N ASP A 125 -0.72 -0.35 4.68
CA ASP A 125 0.53 0.39 4.89
C ASP A 125 0.72 0.77 6.36
N LEU A 126 -0.32 1.31 7.01
CA LEU A 126 -0.29 1.64 8.44
C LEU A 126 0.03 0.42 9.31
N LEU A 127 -0.51 -0.76 9.02
CA LEU A 127 -0.18 -2.00 9.73
C LEU A 127 1.32 -2.29 9.67
N VAL A 128 1.92 -2.25 8.48
CA VAL A 128 3.35 -2.52 8.32
C VAL A 128 4.19 -1.46 9.03
N ASN A 129 3.85 -0.18 8.88
CA ASN A 129 4.58 0.94 9.49
C ASN A 129 4.56 0.89 11.02
N ILE A 130 3.44 0.50 11.64
CA ILE A 130 3.38 0.32 13.11
C ILE A 130 4.42 -0.70 13.61
N SER A 131 4.64 -1.76 12.85
CA SER A 131 5.66 -2.77 13.15
C SER A 131 7.07 -2.27 12.87
N GLU A 132 7.33 -1.80 11.65
CA GLU A 132 8.67 -1.46 11.17
C GLU A 132 9.25 -0.20 11.84
N GLU A 133 8.40 0.70 12.34
CA GLU A 133 8.81 1.88 13.12
C GLU A 133 8.81 1.65 14.63
N ASN A 134 8.63 0.41 15.09
CA ASN A 134 8.56 0.04 16.51
C ASN A 134 7.46 0.77 17.31
N ILE A 135 6.44 1.32 16.63
CA ILE A 135 5.30 1.99 17.27
C ILE A 135 4.51 1.00 18.13
N HIS A 136 4.46 -0.27 17.73
CA HIS A 136 3.79 -1.35 18.46
C HIS A 136 4.24 -1.52 19.92
N LEU A 137 5.42 -1.02 20.30
CA LEU A 137 5.92 -1.04 21.67
C LEU A 137 5.18 -0.07 22.61
N ASP A 138 4.47 0.92 22.04
CA ASP A 138 3.65 1.88 22.79
C ASP A 138 2.16 1.63 22.51
N ARG A 139 1.53 0.88 23.41
CA ARG A 139 0.12 0.49 23.29
C ARG A 139 -0.84 1.69 23.27
N GLU A 140 -0.52 2.78 23.95
CA GLU A 140 -1.37 3.98 23.95
C GLU A 140 -1.30 4.67 22.59
N ARG A 141 -0.10 4.83 22.04
CA ARG A 141 0.12 5.39 20.71
C ARG A 141 -0.55 4.53 19.63
N VAL A 142 -0.40 3.21 19.68
CA VAL A 142 -1.08 2.28 18.76
C VAL A 142 -2.60 2.46 18.84
N SER A 143 -3.17 2.51 20.04
CA SER A 143 -4.61 2.68 20.23
C SER A 143 -5.12 3.98 19.60
N LYS A 144 -4.37 5.08 19.75
CA LYS A 144 -4.70 6.37 19.11
C LYS A 144 -4.64 6.30 17.59
N ILE A 145 -3.63 5.63 17.02
CA ILE A 145 -3.51 5.44 15.56
C ILE A 145 -4.68 4.63 15.01
N ILE A 146 -5.03 3.51 15.66
CA ILE A 146 -6.15 2.66 15.24
C ILE A 146 -7.47 3.44 15.22
N LEU A 147 -7.70 4.30 16.21
CA LEU A 147 -8.94 5.08 16.29
C LEU A 147 -9.00 6.22 15.27
N LYS A 148 -7.87 6.88 14.97
CA LYS A 148 -7.84 8.10 14.13
C LYS A 148 -7.55 7.82 12.66
N SER A 149 -6.63 6.90 12.39
CA SER A 149 -6.01 6.78 11.07
C SER A 149 -6.56 5.63 10.25
N PHE A 150 -6.99 4.52 10.88
CA PHE A 150 -7.54 3.37 10.14
C PHE A 150 -8.94 3.68 9.57
N LYS A 151 -9.20 3.19 8.36
CA LYS A 151 -10.36 3.54 7.53
C LYS A 151 -11.35 2.40 7.31
N THR A 152 -10.93 1.16 7.51
CA THR A 152 -11.76 -0.05 7.38
C THR A 152 -12.02 -0.69 8.74
N GLU A 153 -13.14 -1.39 8.88
CA GLU A 153 -13.43 -2.11 10.12
C GLU A 153 -12.57 -3.38 10.25
N SER A 154 -12.29 -4.07 9.13
CA SER A 154 -11.36 -5.20 9.12
C SER A 154 -9.93 -4.78 9.47
N GLY A 155 -9.42 -3.68 8.92
CA GLY A 155 -8.10 -3.12 9.24
C GLY A 155 -7.97 -2.77 10.72
N LYS A 156 -8.97 -2.10 11.31
CA LYS A 156 -8.99 -1.82 12.77
C LYS A 156 -8.96 -3.09 13.61
N LYS A 157 -9.76 -4.10 13.24
CA LYS A 157 -9.80 -5.40 13.95
C LYS A 157 -8.45 -6.11 13.87
N LEU A 158 -7.84 -6.12 12.69
CA LEU A 158 -6.54 -6.74 12.46
C LEU A 158 -5.43 -6.04 13.26
N ALA A 159 -5.39 -4.70 13.25
CA ALA A 159 -4.44 -3.92 14.03
C ALA A 159 -4.58 -4.17 15.54
N LYS A 160 -5.82 -4.22 16.05
CA LYS A 160 -6.07 -4.57 17.46
C LYS A 160 -5.55 -5.97 17.80
N LYS A 161 -5.83 -6.95 16.94
CA LYS A 161 -5.37 -8.33 17.11
C LYS A 161 -3.84 -8.43 17.14
N LEU A 162 -3.16 -7.72 16.25
CA LEU A 162 -1.71 -7.78 16.11
C LEU A 162 -0.96 -7.05 17.24
N TYR A 163 -1.49 -5.91 17.70
CA TYR A 163 -0.71 -4.98 18.54
C TYR A 163 -1.32 -4.68 19.90
N LEU A 164 -2.59 -5.00 20.15
CA LEU A 164 -3.29 -4.68 21.40
C LEU A 164 -3.92 -5.90 22.09
N SER A 165 -3.96 -7.06 21.46
CA SER A 165 -4.32 -8.30 22.17
C SER A 165 -3.20 -8.65 23.14
N ASN A 166 -3.55 -8.90 24.40
CA ASN A 166 -2.61 -9.49 25.35
C ASN A 166 -2.30 -10.91 24.85
N GLN A 167 -1.02 -11.23 24.67
CA GLN A 167 -0.60 -12.62 24.78
C GLN A 167 -0.75 -13.05 26.24
#